data_AF-A0A5N5WY36-F1
#
_entry.id   AF-A0A5N5WY36-F1
#
_cell.length_a   1.000
_cell.length_b   1.000
_cell.length_c   1.000
_cell.angle_alpha   90.00
_cell.angle_beta   90.00
_cell.angle_gamma   90.00
#
_symmetry.space_group_name_H-M   'P 1'
#
loop_
_entity.id
_entity.type
_entity.pdbx_description
1 polymer ?
#
loop_
_entity_poly.entity_id
_entity_poly.type
_entity_poly.pdbx_seq_one_letter_code
_entity_poly.pdbx_strand_id
1 'polypeptide(L)'
;MFTIWTAIQAVQVGMRALITDGCSQDEQAYANAWASRYSNFSTAMANLLAYLDFLPHAASHDHASSIFQNMSLLAILLLAMTTTISCISVTEIVPKSVILSPDPHAGKSLRDMWNFFLGNPSQTRTICIVQAFSWLGWFPFLYYIVTYVNQLYYDESTRTGRPKALIDHGDTRRGLLALSVFGFVSLVVSMILPLLVSRWQIMSMRRLWMMSNLLFAIFMLSMSILSSSTVALVLCSIVGFSWAVSSWIPYALLGAEASVSPHFQGYGLTGFEGLDAEEKLQDQELRPGDGNLANDMGLLYGIHNLAICLPQIFLSLAMGLERMLSHEDHIQGRPGGGPGESLIWIFRIAGAAALVSMYFIDGIRGDS
;
A
#
# COMPACT_ATOMS: atom_id res chain seq x y z
N MET A 1 6.66 16.64 0.68
CA MET A 1 6.21 15.27 0.98
C MET A 1 4.83 14.96 0.40
N PHE A 2 3.80 15.78 0.65
CA PHE A 2 2.45 15.56 0.09
C PHE A 2 2.45 15.35 -1.45
N THR A 3 3.11 16.22 -2.21
CA THR A 3 3.19 16.12 -3.68
C THR A 3 3.81 14.81 -4.18
N ILE A 4 4.85 14.32 -3.50
CA ILE A 4 5.52 13.06 -3.87
C ILE A 4 4.55 11.89 -3.66
N TRP A 5 3.82 11.89 -2.54
CA TRP A 5 2.85 10.85 -2.25
C TRP A 5 1.70 10.84 -3.26
N THR A 6 1.14 12.00 -3.62
CA THR A 6 0.11 12.08 -4.64
C THR A 6 0.59 11.53 -5.99
N ALA A 7 1.83 11.83 -6.38
CA ALA A 7 2.42 11.31 -7.60
C ALA A 7 2.62 9.79 -7.57
N ILE A 8 3.13 9.25 -6.44
CA ILE A 8 3.29 7.80 -6.26
C ILE A 8 1.95 7.07 -6.41
N GLN A 9 0.88 7.62 -5.81
CA GLN A 9 -0.43 6.97 -5.86
C GLN A 9 -1.02 6.93 -7.27
N ALA A 10 -0.84 7.99 -8.07
CA ALA A 10 -1.26 7.98 -9.48
C ALA A 10 -0.53 6.87 -10.28
N VAL A 11 0.77 6.71 -10.07
CA VAL A 11 1.57 5.66 -10.71
C VAL A 11 1.14 4.26 -10.23
N GLN A 12 0.86 4.09 -8.93
CA GLN A 12 0.42 2.81 -8.37
C GLN A 12 -0.92 2.35 -8.96
N VAL A 13 -1.88 3.25 -9.15
CA VAL A 13 -3.16 2.93 -9.82
C VAL A 13 -2.92 2.47 -11.25
N GLY A 14 -2.16 3.26 -12.03
CA GLY A 14 -1.89 2.96 -13.43
C GLY A 14 -1.19 1.61 -13.61
N MET A 15 -0.18 1.30 -12.78
CA MET A 15 0.51 0.01 -12.83
C MET A 15 -0.41 -1.17 -12.51
N ARG A 16 -1.37 -1.00 -11.59
CA ARG A 16 -2.31 -2.08 -11.22
C ARG A 16 -3.40 -2.29 -12.27
N ALA A 17 -3.91 -1.21 -12.85
CA ALA A 17 -4.82 -1.29 -13.99
C ALA A 17 -4.18 -1.99 -15.19
N LEU A 18 -2.90 -1.68 -15.47
CA LEU A 18 -2.18 -2.32 -16.57
C LEU A 18 -2.09 -3.85 -16.42
N ILE A 19 -1.95 -4.37 -15.20
CA ILE A 19 -1.95 -5.82 -14.94
C ILE A 19 -3.30 -6.44 -15.32
N THR A 20 -4.40 -5.75 -15.06
CA THR A 20 -5.73 -6.28 -15.39
C THR A 20 -6.11 -6.09 -16.84
N ASP A 21 -5.61 -5.03 -17.47
CA ASP A 21 -5.86 -4.77 -18.89
C ASP A 21 -5.02 -5.67 -19.79
N GLY A 22 -3.82 -6.05 -19.34
CA GLY A 22 -2.85 -6.82 -20.12
C GLY A 22 -2.81 -8.33 -19.86
N CYS A 23 -3.48 -8.84 -18.82
CA CYS A 23 -3.41 -10.27 -18.45
C CYS A 23 -4.79 -10.93 -18.47
N SER A 24 -4.83 -12.19 -18.92
CA SER A 24 -6.03 -13.04 -18.78
C SER A 24 -6.33 -13.33 -17.30
N GLN A 25 -7.55 -13.74 -16.99
CA GLN A 25 -8.03 -13.91 -15.61
C GLN A 25 -7.14 -14.86 -14.77
N ASP A 26 -6.69 -15.96 -15.36
CA ASP A 26 -5.78 -16.90 -14.70
C ASP A 26 -4.38 -16.31 -14.46
N GLU A 27 -3.93 -15.45 -15.38
CA GLU A 27 -2.63 -14.78 -15.31
C GLU A 27 -2.62 -13.61 -14.32
N GLN A 28 -3.78 -12.97 -14.06
CA GLN A 28 -3.87 -11.82 -13.14
C GLN A 28 -3.48 -12.17 -11.71
N ALA A 29 -3.83 -13.36 -11.23
CA ALA A 29 -3.43 -13.82 -9.89
C ALA A 29 -1.89 -13.95 -9.79
N TYR A 30 -1.26 -14.48 -10.85
CA TYR A 30 0.19 -14.62 -10.94
C TYR A 30 0.90 -13.27 -11.10
N ALA A 31 0.39 -12.39 -11.96
CA ALA A 31 0.92 -11.05 -12.17
C ALA A 31 0.82 -10.18 -10.91
N ASN A 32 -0.30 -10.25 -10.18
CA ASN A 32 -0.45 -9.55 -8.89
C ASN A 32 0.52 -10.08 -7.82
N ALA A 33 0.82 -11.38 -7.81
CA ALA A 33 1.84 -11.95 -6.92
C ALA A 33 3.24 -11.43 -7.27
N TRP A 34 3.60 -11.32 -8.55
CA TRP A 34 4.87 -10.72 -8.98
C TRP A 34 4.98 -9.23 -8.65
N ALA A 35 3.90 -8.47 -8.83
CA ALA A 35 3.86 -7.07 -8.43
C ALA A 35 4.09 -6.89 -6.92
N SER A 36 3.49 -7.75 -6.08
CA SER A 36 3.77 -7.78 -4.64
C SER A 36 5.24 -8.13 -4.34
N ARG A 37 5.80 -9.16 -4.99
CA ARG A 37 7.21 -9.56 -4.83
C ARG A 37 8.17 -8.43 -5.18
N TYR A 38 7.93 -7.74 -6.29
CA TYR A 38 8.75 -6.62 -6.72
C TYR A 38 8.67 -5.43 -5.74
N SER A 39 7.46 -5.12 -5.25
CA SER A 39 7.28 -4.10 -4.22
C SER A 39 8.08 -4.44 -2.95
N ASN A 40 8.01 -5.68 -2.47
CA ASN A 40 8.75 -6.13 -1.30
C ASN A 40 10.27 -6.15 -1.52
N PHE A 41 10.73 -6.52 -2.72
CA PHE A 41 12.14 -6.47 -3.09
C PHE A 41 12.66 -5.03 -3.06
N SER A 42 11.91 -4.10 -3.66
CA SER A 42 12.24 -2.68 -3.65
C SER A 42 12.32 -2.13 -2.22
N THR A 43 11.35 -2.44 -1.36
CA THR A 43 11.39 -2.05 0.06
C THR A 43 12.60 -2.62 0.78
N ALA A 44 12.91 -3.91 0.62
CA ALA A 44 14.07 -4.55 1.24
C ALA A 44 15.38 -3.90 0.81
N MET A 45 15.56 -3.69 -0.50
CA MET A 45 16.77 -3.13 -1.07
C MET A 45 16.94 -1.66 -0.69
N ALA A 46 15.89 -0.84 -0.80
CA ALA A 46 15.93 0.57 -0.43
C ALA A 46 16.30 0.76 1.05
N ASN A 47 15.69 -0.01 1.95
CA ASN A 47 15.98 0.05 3.38
C ASN A 47 17.40 -0.45 3.69
N LEU A 48 17.89 -1.48 2.98
CA LEU A 48 19.27 -1.95 3.12
C LEU A 48 20.28 -0.89 2.66
N LEU A 49 20.08 -0.31 1.47
CA LEU A 49 20.97 0.72 0.94
C LEU A 49 21.00 1.97 1.82
N ALA A 50 19.85 2.35 2.40
CA ALA A 50 19.76 3.42 3.37
C ALA A 50 20.49 3.08 4.68
N TYR A 51 20.39 1.83 5.16
CA TYR A 51 21.09 1.37 6.37
C TYR A 51 22.62 1.32 6.19
N LEU A 52 23.07 0.75 5.06
CA LEU A 52 24.49 0.62 4.72
C LEU A 52 25.12 1.95 4.38
N ASP A 53 24.31 2.96 4.05
CA ASP A 53 24.79 4.26 3.61
C ASP A 53 25.74 4.14 2.41
N PHE A 54 25.27 3.37 1.42
CA PHE A 54 26.08 2.85 0.33
C PHE A 54 26.64 3.93 -0.62
N LEU A 55 26.00 5.10 -0.69
CA LEU A 55 26.33 6.13 -1.67
C LEU A 55 27.37 7.14 -1.13
N PRO A 56 28.34 7.57 -1.95
CA PRO A 56 29.41 8.47 -1.52
C PRO A 56 28.89 9.84 -1.08
N HIS A 57 29.49 10.41 -0.04
CA HIS A 57 29.10 11.71 0.53
C HIS A 57 29.99 12.81 -0.03
N ALA A 58 29.41 13.92 -0.49
CA ALA A 58 30.17 15.13 -0.78
C ALA A 58 30.70 15.70 0.54
N ALA A 59 32.01 15.99 0.60
CA ALA A 59 32.77 16.23 1.84
C ALA A 59 32.41 17.50 2.64
N SER A 60 31.25 18.14 2.44
CA SER A 60 30.94 19.46 3.01
C SER A 60 29.46 19.74 3.36
N HIS A 61 28.61 18.72 3.50
CA HIS A 61 27.22 18.91 3.93
C HIS A 61 26.79 17.97 5.06
N ASP A 62 25.78 18.42 5.81
CA ASP A 62 25.13 17.69 6.90
C ASP A 62 24.84 16.23 6.48
N HIS A 63 25.35 15.25 7.24
CA HIS A 63 25.38 13.82 6.87
C HIS A 63 23.98 13.30 6.51
N ALA A 64 22.97 13.70 7.26
CA ALA A 64 21.58 13.30 7.03
C ALA A 64 21.01 13.84 5.70
N SER A 65 21.39 15.07 5.33
CA SER A 65 20.96 15.70 4.08
C SER A 65 21.55 14.99 2.86
N SER A 66 22.81 14.55 2.97
CA SER A 66 23.52 13.82 1.90
C SER A 66 22.89 12.45 1.63
N ILE A 67 22.51 11.69 2.66
CA ILE A 67 21.83 10.38 2.50
C ILE A 67 20.53 10.55 1.73
N PHE A 68 19.69 11.51 2.13
CA PHE A 68 18.40 11.74 1.49
C PHE A 68 18.56 12.15 0.01
N GLN A 69 19.51 13.05 -0.29
CA GLN A 69 19.80 13.49 -1.66
C GLN A 69 20.25 12.31 -2.53
N ASN A 70 21.21 11.51 -2.05
CA ASN A 70 21.75 10.37 -2.75
C ASN A 70 20.68 9.30 -3.06
N MET A 71 19.84 8.97 -2.07
CA MET A 71 18.73 8.02 -2.27
C MET A 71 17.66 8.58 -3.21
N SER A 72 17.41 9.89 -3.18
CA SER A 72 16.49 10.55 -4.11
C SER A 72 17.00 10.50 -5.55
N LEU A 73 18.30 10.72 -5.77
CA LEU A 73 18.91 10.61 -7.10
C LEU A 73 18.82 9.18 -7.65
N LEU A 74 19.11 8.17 -6.82
CA LEU A 74 18.94 6.77 -7.21
C LEU A 74 17.48 6.46 -7.57
N ALA A 75 16.52 6.93 -6.78
CA ALA A 75 15.10 6.74 -7.05
C ALA A 75 14.67 7.38 -8.39
N ILE A 76 15.15 8.58 -8.70
CA ILE A 76 14.88 9.26 -9.97
C ILE A 76 15.45 8.47 -11.16
N LEU A 77 16.69 7.97 -11.05
CA LEU A 77 17.33 7.18 -12.11
C LEU A 77 16.59 5.87 -12.37
N LEU A 78 16.23 5.16 -11.30
CA LEU A 78 15.46 3.91 -11.41
C LEU A 78 14.06 4.18 -11.99
N LEU A 79 13.35 5.20 -11.51
CA LEU A 79 12.03 5.55 -12.01
C LEU A 79 12.07 5.95 -13.50
N ALA A 80 13.06 6.76 -13.90
CA ALA A 80 13.25 7.15 -15.29
C ALA A 80 13.51 5.91 -16.16
N MET A 81 14.43 5.04 -15.74
CA MET A 81 14.73 3.79 -16.44
C MET A 81 13.49 2.90 -16.59
N THR A 82 12.77 2.62 -15.50
CA THR A 82 11.59 1.74 -15.55
C THR A 82 10.47 2.35 -16.37
N THR A 83 10.25 3.66 -16.26
CA THR A 83 9.21 4.35 -17.05
C THR A 83 9.54 4.33 -18.52
N THR A 84 10.81 4.59 -18.90
CA THR A 84 11.26 4.50 -20.30
C THR A 84 11.07 3.09 -20.85
N ILE A 85 11.44 2.05 -20.08
CA ILE A 85 11.21 0.66 -20.48
C ILE A 85 9.72 0.40 -20.70
N SER A 86 8.85 0.84 -19.78
CA SER A 86 7.39 0.70 -19.93
C SER A 86 6.86 1.43 -21.16
N CYS A 87 7.26 2.67 -21.40
CA CYS A 87 6.81 3.45 -22.57
C CYS A 87 7.26 2.84 -23.90
N ILE A 88 8.38 2.10 -23.95
CA ILE A 88 8.86 1.43 -25.16
C ILE A 88 8.21 0.03 -25.31
N SER A 89 7.93 -0.65 -24.20
CA SER A 89 7.50 -2.06 -24.22
C SER A 89 5.97 -2.23 -24.24
N VAL A 90 5.22 -1.30 -23.67
CA VAL A 90 3.76 -1.37 -23.60
C VAL A 90 3.16 -0.73 -24.85
N THR A 91 2.45 -1.54 -25.64
CA THR A 91 1.70 -1.05 -26.80
C THR A 91 0.28 -0.72 -26.37
N GLU A 92 -0.14 0.54 -26.56
CA GLU A 92 -1.49 0.97 -26.24
C GLU A 92 -2.47 0.47 -27.32
N ILE A 93 -3.47 -0.29 -26.89
CA ILE A 93 -4.57 -0.73 -27.76
C ILE A 93 -5.73 0.21 -27.50
N VAL A 94 -5.93 1.20 -28.36
CA VAL A 94 -7.07 2.11 -28.25
C VAL A 94 -8.33 1.38 -28.72
N PRO A 95 -9.34 1.18 -27.86
CA PRO A 95 -10.59 0.56 -28.27
C PRO A 95 -11.27 1.42 -29.33
N LYS A 96 -11.74 0.81 -30.42
CA LYS A 96 -12.42 1.52 -31.51
C LYS A 96 -13.67 2.29 -31.04
N SER A 97 -14.29 1.86 -29.94
CA SER A 97 -15.44 2.51 -29.29
C SER A 97 -15.14 3.95 -28.81
N VAL A 98 -13.92 4.22 -28.33
CA VAL A 98 -13.51 5.55 -27.86
C VAL A 98 -13.29 6.53 -29.03
N ILE A 99 -12.87 6.02 -30.19
CA ILE A 99 -12.63 6.82 -31.40
C ILE A 99 -13.95 7.26 -32.05
N LEU A 100 -14.98 6.42 -31.97
CA LEU A 100 -16.30 6.70 -32.55
C LEU A 100 -17.22 7.53 -31.64
N SER A 101 -16.93 7.65 -30.34
CA SER A 101 -17.79 8.37 -29.38
C SER A 101 -16.93 9.01 -28.28
N PRO A 102 -16.42 10.22 -28.49
CA PRO A 102 -15.68 10.94 -27.45
C PRO A 102 -16.65 11.26 -26.30
N ASP A 103 -16.44 10.67 -25.12
CA ASP A 103 -17.30 10.91 -23.96
C ASP A 103 -17.06 12.34 -23.40
N PRO A 104 -18.05 13.25 -23.43
CA PRO A 104 -17.89 14.63 -22.96
C PRO A 104 -17.90 14.77 -21.43
N HIS A 105 -17.72 13.69 -20.67
CA HIS A 105 -18.01 13.64 -19.24
C HIS A 105 -16.82 13.25 -18.33
N ALA A 106 -15.66 13.89 -18.52
CA ALA A 106 -14.53 13.77 -17.59
C ALA A 106 -14.89 14.06 -16.10
N GLY A 107 -15.97 14.81 -15.84
CA GLY A 107 -16.48 15.10 -14.49
C GLY A 107 -17.51 14.11 -13.92
N LYS A 108 -18.07 13.19 -14.72
CA LYS A 108 -19.00 12.14 -14.21
C LYS A 108 -18.25 11.02 -13.50
N SER A 109 -16.97 10.80 -13.82
CA SER A 109 -16.14 9.73 -13.27
C SER A 109 -16.10 9.65 -11.72
N LEU A 110 -15.98 10.79 -11.00
CA LEU A 110 -16.00 10.78 -9.52
C LEU A 110 -17.39 10.46 -8.95
N ARG A 111 -18.45 10.92 -9.62
CA ARG A 111 -19.82 10.62 -9.23
C ARG A 111 -20.14 9.14 -9.48
N ASP A 112 -19.63 8.58 -10.56
CA ASP A 112 -19.76 7.17 -10.90
C ASP A 112 -18.96 6.29 -9.94
N MET A 113 -17.75 6.70 -9.54
CA MET A 113 -17.00 6.07 -8.44
C MET A 113 -17.79 6.07 -7.13
N TRP A 114 -18.41 7.21 -6.78
CA TRP A 114 -19.18 7.35 -5.55
C TRP A 114 -20.45 6.49 -5.57
N ASN A 115 -21.18 6.52 -6.68
CA ASN A 115 -22.37 5.71 -6.89
C ASN A 115 -22.03 4.21 -6.90
N PHE A 116 -20.90 3.83 -7.50
CA PHE A 116 -20.40 2.46 -7.46
C PHE A 116 -20.01 2.05 -6.04
N PHE A 117 -19.29 2.87 -5.27
CA PHE A 117 -18.95 2.55 -3.88
C PHE A 117 -20.19 2.32 -2.99
N LEU A 118 -21.25 3.12 -3.18
CA LEU A 118 -22.50 2.97 -2.46
C LEU A 118 -23.39 1.84 -3.01
N GLY A 119 -23.34 1.57 -4.31
CA GLY A 119 -24.18 0.61 -5.03
C GLY A 119 -23.60 -0.80 -5.22
N ASN A 120 -22.30 -1.00 -4.95
CA ASN A 120 -21.59 -2.26 -5.24
C ASN A 120 -22.08 -3.47 -4.41
N PRO A 121 -21.80 -4.72 -4.86
CA PRO A 121 -21.92 -5.91 -4.05
C PRO A 121 -21.19 -5.76 -2.72
N SER A 122 -21.72 -6.42 -1.70
CA SER A 122 -21.20 -6.33 -0.33
C SER A 122 -19.70 -6.64 -0.22
N GLN A 123 -19.10 -7.42 -1.12
CA GLN A 123 -17.73 -7.91 -1.01
C GLN A 123 -16.66 -6.85 -1.36
N THR A 124 -16.72 -6.23 -2.55
CA THR A 124 -15.78 -5.16 -2.93
C THR A 124 -15.79 -4.01 -1.93
N ARG A 125 -17.00 -3.60 -1.51
CA ARG A 125 -17.16 -2.54 -0.50
C ARG A 125 -16.49 -2.94 0.82
N THR A 126 -16.68 -4.17 1.28
CA THR A 126 -16.00 -4.68 2.48
C THR A 126 -14.49 -4.68 2.30
N ILE A 127 -13.94 -5.14 1.17
CA ILE A 127 -12.50 -5.11 0.92
C ILE A 127 -11.95 -3.67 1.00
N CYS A 128 -12.63 -2.69 0.40
CA CYS A 128 -12.24 -1.29 0.47
C CYS A 128 -12.31 -0.73 1.90
N ILE A 129 -13.35 -1.06 2.67
CA ILE A 129 -13.46 -0.65 4.09
C ILE A 129 -12.31 -1.23 4.90
N VAL A 130 -12.02 -2.52 4.73
CA VAL A 130 -10.89 -3.18 5.40
C VAL A 130 -9.58 -2.49 5.02
N GLN A 131 -9.37 -2.19 3.74
CA GLN A 131 -8.18 -1.46 3.27
C GLN A 131 -8.06 -0.09 3.92
N ALA A 132 -9.16 0.67 4.01
CA ALA A 132 -9.13 1.98 4.63
C ALA A 132 -8.66 1.90 6.10
N PHE A 133 -9.23 0.99 6.89
CA PHE A 133 -8.82 0.79 8.28
C PHE A 133 -7.42 0.18 8.43
N SER A 134 -7.04 -0.75 7.55
CA SER A 134 -5.70 -1.34 7.56
C SER A 134 -4.65 -0.26 7.27
N TRP A 135 -4.90 0.63 6.31
CA TRP A 135 -3.99 1.74 6.00
C TRP A 135 -3.98 2.86 7.05
N LEU A 136 -5.09 3.09 7.77
CA LEU A 136 -5.07 3.90 8.99
C LEU A 136 -4.08 3.35 10.03
N GLY A 137 -3.91 2.02 10.08
CA GLY A 137 -2.93 1.36 10.94
C GLY A 137 -1.50 1.37 10.38
N TRP A 138 -1.31 1.03 9.10
CA TRP A 138 0.01 0.92 8.48
C TRP A 138 0.73 2.26 8.36
N PHE A 139 0.00 3.34 8.12
CA PHE A 139 0.62 4.61 7.81
C PHE A 139 1.47 5.17 8.96
N PRO A 140 1.01 5.18 10.24
CA PRO A 140 1.86 5.55 11.35
C PRO A 140 3.10 4.68 11.54
N PHE A 141 3.00 3.37 11.29
CA PHE A 141 4.17 2.49 11.32
C PHE A 141 5.20 2.92 10.28
N LEU A 142 4.78 3.03 9.01
CA LEU A 142 5.68 3.40 7.91
C LEU A 142 6.33 4.77 8.12
N TYR A 143 5.64 5.70 8.76
CA TYR A 143 6.12 7.06 8.97
C TYR A 143 7.02 7.21 10.21
N TYR A 144 6.66 6.60 11.33
CA TYR A 144 7.31 6.87 12.62
C TYR A 144 8.21 5.76 13.16
N ILE A 145 8.23 4.55 12.57
CA ILE A 145 8.96 3.42 13.16
C ILE A 145 10.46 3.69 13.30
N VAL A 146 11.10 4.32 12.30
CA VAL A 146 12.53 4.65 12.35
C VAL A 146 12.81 5.62 13.50
N THR A 147 12.01 6.68 13.59
CA THR A 147 12.11 7.68 14.66
C THR A 147 11.94 7.05 16.03
N TYR A 148 10.90 6.22 16.18
CA TYR A 148 10.61 5.55 17.44
C TYR A 148 11.72 4.57 17.85
N VAL A 149 12.20 3.71 16.96
CA VAL A 149 13.25 2.74 17.28
C VAL A 149 14.56 3.44 17.63
N ASN A 150 14.88 4.56 16.96
CA ASN A 150 16.04 5.38 17.28
C ASN A 150 15.92 6.04 18.66
N GLN A 151 14.75 6.59 18.99
CA GLN A 151 14.48 7.15 20.32
C GLN A 151 14.58 6.07 21.40
N LEU A 152 13.95 4.92 21.17
CA LEU A 152 14.00 3.78 22.08
C LEU A 152 15.44 3.30 22.31
N TYR A 153 16.28 3.32 21.28
CA TYR A 153 17.68 2.97 21.42
C TYR A 153 18.49 4.00 22.22
N TYR A 154 18.20 5.29 21.99
CA TYR A 154 18.81 6.37 22.76
C TYR A 154 18.46 6.25 24.26
N ASP A 155 17.19 6.00 24.57
CA ASP A 155 16.70 5.82 25.94
C ASP A 155 17.30 4.56 26.61
N GLU A 156 17.40 3.45 25.88
CA GLU A 156 18.07 2.24 26.34
C GLU A 156 19.57 2.47 26.65
N SER A 157 20.25 3.26 25.81
CA SER A 157 21.67 3.56 25.95
C SER A 157 21.97 4.50 27.11
N THR A 158 21.10 5.49 27.34
CA THR A 158 21.22 6.40 28.50
C THR A 158 20.97 5.64 29.82
N ARG A 159 19.96 4.76 29.87
CA ARG A 159 19.68 3.92 31.05
C ARG A 159 20.84 2.96 31.39
N THR A 160 21.59 2.51 30.38
CA THR A 160 22.74 1.61 30.57
C THR A 160 24.07 2.35 30.81
N GLY A 161 24.06 3.69 30.85
CA GLY A 161 25.23 4.51 31.14
C GLY A 161 26.25 4.60 30.00
N ARG A 162 25.85 4.34 28.75
CA ARG A 162 26.75 4.45 27.59
C ARG A 162 27.11 5.92 27.31
N PRO A 163 28.37 6.26 27.00
CA PRO A 163 28.76 7.63 26.69
C PRO A 163 28.04 8.17 25.44
N LYS A 164 27.49 9.39 25.52
CA LYS A 164 26.75 10.04 24.43
C LYS A 164 27.53 10.12 23.11
N ALA A 165 28.86 10.28 23.17
CA ALA A 165 29.74 10.30 21.99
C ALA A 165 29.76 8.97 21.21
N LEU A 166 29.58 7.82 21.88
CA LEU A 166 29.43 6.53 21.17
C LEU A 166 28.06 6.40 20.49
N ILE A 167 27.03 7.06 21.05
CA ILE A 167 25.65 7.04 20.54
C ILE A 167 25.54 7.87 19.26
N ASP A 168 26.14 9.06 19.23
CA ASP A 168 26.07 9.99 18.08
C ASP A 168 26.90 9.53 16.87
N HIS A 169 28.00 8.78 17.05
CA HIS A 169 28.91 8.42 15.96
C HIS A 169 28.66 7.05 15.29
N GLY A 170 27.94 6.11 15.92
CA GLY A 170 27.78 4.74 15.39
C GLY A 170 26.35 4.22 15.27
N ASP A 171 25.37 4.89 15.87
CA ASP A 171 24.28 4.15 16.53
C ASP A 171 22.86 4.69 16.21
N THR A 172 22.75 5.80 15.47
CA THR A 172 21.48 6.41 15.00
C THR A 172 20.80 5.63 13.86
N ARG A 173 21.33 4.46 13.47
CA ARG A 173 20.85 3.67 12.33
C ARG A 173 19.98 2.47 12.74
N ARG A 174 19.71 2.25 14.03
CA ARG A 174 18.90 1.10 14.48
C ARG A 174 17.49 1.08 13.87
N GLY A 175 16.87 2.24 13.68
CA GLY A 175 15.58 2.33 13.01
C GLY A 175 15.62 1.90 11.54
N LEU A 176 16.70 2.23 10.83
CA LEU A 176 16.92 1.79 9.44
C LEU A 176 17.20 0.28 9.37
N LEU A 177 17.94 -0.26 10.35
CA LEU A 177 18.12 -1.70 10.49
C LEU A 177 16.77 -2.41 10.69
N ALA A 178 15.88 -1.85 11.52
CA ALA A 178 14.54 -2.42 11.74
C ALA A 178 13.72 -2.49 10.45
N LEU A 179 13.72 -1.42 9.65
CA LEU A 179 13.07 -1.42 8.35
C LEU A 179 13.75 -2.35 7.34
N SER A 180 15.06 -2.52 7.40
CA SER A 180 15.79 -3.45 6.53
C SER A 180 15.39 -4.90 6.83
N VAL A 181 15.42 -5.33 8.10
CA VAL A 181 15.01 -6.68 8.50
C VAL A 181 13.53 -6.92 8.21
N PHE A 182 12.66 -5.94 8.49
CA PHE A 182 11.24 -5.96 8.08
C PHE A 182 11.09 -6.22 6.58
N GLY A 183 11.82 -5.48 5.74
CA GLY A 183 11.76 -5.61 4.28
C GLY A 183 12.21 -7.00 3.81
N PHE A 184 13.30 -7.53 4.36
CA PHE A 184 13.79 -8.87 4.00
C PHE A 184 12.82 -9.98 4.42
N VAL A 185 12.26 -9.92 5.63
CA VAL A 185 11.24 -10.89 6.05
C VAL A 185 10.02 -10.80 5.13
N SER A 186 9.55 -9.59 4.84
CA SER A 186 8.42 -9.42 3.93
C SER A 186 8.69 -9.98 2.53
N LEU A 187 9.90 -9.78 1.99
CA LEU A 187 10.32 -10.35 0.72
C LEU A 187 10.27 -11.88 0.75
N VAL A 188 10.89 -12.51 1.74
CA VAL A 188 10.90 -13.97 1.89
C VAL A 188 9.47 -14.51 2.02
N VAL A 189 8.64 -13.89 2.86
CA VAL A 189 7.24 -14.30 3.03
C VAL A 189 6.47 -14.12 1.71
N SER A 190 6.65 -13.03 0.97
CA SER A 190 5.95 -12.79 -0.31
C SER A 190 6.31 -13.82 -1.40
N MET A 191 7.49 -14.43 -1.32
CA MET A 191 7.92 -15.50 -2.22
C MET A 191 7.26 -16.83 -1.87
N ILE A 192 7.22 -17.17 -0.58
CA ILE A 192 6.82 -18.48 -0.08
C ILE A 192 5.30 -18.58 0.10
N LEU A 193 4.66 -17.53 0.62
CA LEU A 193 3.29 -17.59 1.11
C LEU A 193 2.26 -17.91 0.01
N PRO A 194 2.29 -17.30 -1.20
CA PRO A 194 1.35 -17.68 -2.26
C PRO A 194 1.51 -19.13 -2.73
N LEU A 195 2.72 -19.69 -2.67
CA LEU A 195 2.98 -21.09 -3.02
C LEU A 195 2.42 -22.04 -1.97
N LEU A 196 2.50 -21.65 -0.69
CA LEU A 196 1.93 -22.44 0.40
C LEU A 196 0.40 -22.46 0.33
N VAL A 197 -0.21 -21.29 0.11
CA VAL A 197 -1.67 -21.16 0.01
C VAL A 197 -2.20 -21.96 -1.19
N SER A 198 -1.60 -21.82 -2.37
CA SER A 198 -2.06 -22.51 -3.57
C SER A 198 -1.87 -24.02 -3.52
N ARG A 199 -0.71 -24.51 -3.06
CA ARG A 199 -0.39 -25.95 -3.08
C ARG A 199 -1.04 -26.75 -1.96
N TRP A 200 -1.11 -26.18 -0.76
CA TRP A 200 -1.48 -26.95 0.43
C TRP A 200 -2.85 -26.59 0.97
N GLN A 201 -3.49 -25.51 0.48
CA GLN A 201 -4.83 -25.07 0.89
C GLN A 201 -5.02 -25.04 2.43
N ILE A 202 -3.92 -24.82 3.17
CA ILE A 202 -3.88 -24.92 4.64
C ILE A 202 -4.81 -23.88 5.27
N MET A 203 -4.97 -22.74 4.61
CA MET A 203 -5.73 -21.59 5.12
C MET A 203 -6.32 -20.78 3.98
N SER A 204 -7.58 -20.35 4.13
CA SER A 204 -8.21 -19.43 3.18
C SER A 204 -7.58 -18.04 3.23
N MET A 205 -7.63 -17.31 2.11
CA MET A 205 -7.02 -15.96 2.00
C MET A 205 -7.60 -15.02 3.06
N ARG A 206 -8.91 -15.12 3.32
CA ARG A 206 -9.59 -14.38 4.38
C ARG A 206 -8.99 -14.61 5.76
N ARG A 207 -8.84 -15.88 6.18
CA ARG A 207 -8.30 -16.21 7.52
C ARG A 207 -6.86 -15.73 7.68
N LEU A 208 -6.07 -15.88 6.63
CA LEU A 208 -4.69 -15.42 6.60
C LEU A 208 -4.59 -13.90 6.76
N TRP A 209 -5.48 -13.14 6.10
CA TRP A 209 -5.54 -11.69 6.24
C TRP A 209 -6.04 -11.22 7.61
N MET A 210 -6.98 -11.94 8.22
CA MET A 210 -7.38 -11.66 9.62
C MET A 210 -6.21 -11.83 10.58
N MET A 211 -5.51 -12.97 10.48
CA MET A 211 -4.36 -13.25 11.34
C MET A 211 -3.24 -12.22 11.16
N SER A 212 -3.02 -11.75 9.94
CA SER A 212 -2.00 -10.73 9.68
C SER A 212 -2.36 -9.36 10.27
N ASN A 213 -3.64 -8.95 10.22
CA ASN A 213 -4.11 -7.72 10.84
C ASN A 213 -4.08 -7.83 12.37
N LEU A 214 -4.43 -8.99 12.94
CA LEU A 214 -4.32 -9.24 14.38
C LEU A 214 -2.86 -9.14 14.85
N LEU A 215 -1.95 -9.81 14.14
CA LEU A 215 -0.51 -9.75 14.43
C LEU A 215 0.00 -8.30 14.39
N PHE A 216 -0.42 -7.54 13.38
CA PHE A 216 -0.06 -6.13 13.26
C PHE A 216 -0.66 -5.28 14.39
N ALA A 217 -1.92 -5.53 14.78
CA ALA A 217 -2.55 -4.83 15.90
C ALA A 217 -1.82 -5.08 17.23
N ILE A 218 -1.47 -6.35 17.53
CA ILE A 218 -0.71 -6.72 18.73
C ILE A 218 0.63 -5.99 18.74
N PHE A 219 1.32 -5.98 17.60
CA PHE A 219 2.57 -5.24 17.47
C PHE A 219 2.39 -3.75 17.78
N MET A 220 1.46 -3.07 17.12
CA MET A 220 1.25 -1.63 17.30
C MET A 220 0.87 -1.27 18.74
N LEU A 221 0.05 -2.10 19.40
CA LEU A 221 -0.30 -1.91 20.81
C LEU A 221 0.89 -2.16 21.76
N SER A 222 1.74 -3.14 21.43
CA SER A 222 2.94 -3.48 22.21
C SER A 222 4.00 -2.38 22.22
N MET A 223 4.01 -1.49 21.22
CA MET A 223 4.94 -0.34 21.13
C MET A 223 4.90 0.56 22.37
N SER A 224 3.79 0.59 23.11
CA SER A 224 3.70 1.40 24.33
C SER A 224 4.48 0.84 25.53
N ILE A 225 4.94 -0.41 25.46
CA ILE A 225 5.55 -1.15 26.59
C ILE A 225 7.02 -1.48 26.29
N LEU A 226 7.51 -1.23 25.08
CA LEU A 226 8.88 -1.58 24.71
C LEU A 226 9.88 -0.66 25.41
N SER A 227 10.90 -1.27 26.03
CA SER A 227 12.03 -0.57 26.64
C SER A 227 13.38 -1.01 26.06
N SER A 228 13.37 -1.91 25.07
CA SER A 228 14.56 -2.39 24.38
C SER A 228 14.36 -2.33 22.87
N SER A 229 15.32 -1.70 22.21
CA SER A 229 15.30 -1.56 20.75
C SER A 229 15.59 -2.88 20.03
N THR A 230 16.26 -3.84 20.68
CA THR A 230 16.42 -5.21 20.14
C THR A 230 15.09 -5.95 20.07
N VAL A 231 14.22 -5.78 21.08
CA VAL A 231 12.87 -6.34 21.03
C VAL A 231 12.06 -5.68 19.93
N ALA A 232 12.15 -4.36 19.77
CA ALA A 232 11.49 -3.64 18.68
C ALA A 232 11.96 -4.13 17.29
N LEU A 233 13.25 -4.40 17.12
CA LEU A 233 13.83 -4.98 15.89
C LEU A 233 13.21 -6.34 15.55
N VAL A 234 13.15 -7.25 16.52
CA VAL A 234 12.54 -8.58 16.34
C VAL A 234 11.06 -8.46 15.98
N LEU A 235 10.32 -7.58 16.67
CA LEU A 235 8.91 -7.36 16.37
C LEU A 235 8.67 -6.75 14.98
N CYS A 236 9.51 -5.79 14.55
CA CYS A 236 9.47 -5.26 13.19
C CYS A 236 9.72 -6.36 12.15
N SER A 237 10.62 -7.31 12.43
CA SER A 237 10.86 -8.45 11.54
C SER A 237 9.60 -9.32 11.39
N ILE A 238 8.91 -9.62 12.49
CA ILE A 238 7.69 -10.42 12.50
C ILE A 238 6.57 -9.72 11.71
N VAL A 239 6.45 -8.40 11.86
CA VAL A 239 5.46 -7.59 11.13
C VAL A 239 5.70 -7.56 9.62
N GLY A 240 6.92 -7.92 9.15
CA GLY A 240 7.19 -8.16 7.74
C GLY A 240 6.25 -9.21 7.12
N PHE A 241 5.83 -10.21 7.89
CA PHE A 241 4.79 -11.16 7.46
C PHE A 241 3.46 -10.43 7.18
N SER A 242 3.04 -9.53 8.07
CA SER A 242 1.79 -8.79 7.90
C SER A 242 1.81 -7.89 6.68
N TRP A 243 2.96 -7.27 6.38
CA TRP A 243 3.12 -6.45 5.18
C TRP A 243 3.04 -7.28 3.90
N ALA A 244 3.71 -8.44 3.85
CA ALA A 244 3.64 -9.35 2.71
C ALA A 244 2.19 -9.74 2.40
N VAL A 245 1.42 -10.09 3.44
CA VAL A 245 -0.02 -10.41 3.31
C VAL A 245 -0.83 -9.22 2.80
N SER A 246 -0.69 -8.05 3.43
CA SER A 246 -1.41 -6.82 3.04
C SER A 246 -1.06 -6.34 1.63
N SER A 247 0.13 -6.65 1.12
CA SER A 247 0.56 -6.27 -0.22
C SER A 247 -0.01 -7.16 -1.35
N TRP A 248 -0.60 -8.31 -1.00
CA TRP A 248 -1.03 -9.32 -1.96
C TRP A 248 -2.52 -9.65 -1.87
N ILE A 249 -3.01 -10.08 -0.70
CA ILE A 249 -4.38 -10.63 -0.54
C ILE A 249 -5.48 -9.68 -1.02
N PRO A 250 -5.46 -8.37 -0.72
CA PRO A 250 -6.52 -7.46 -1.15
C PRO A 250 -6.67 -7.41 -2.68
N TYR A 251 -5.54 -7.35 -3.39
CA TYR A 251 -5.53 -7.35 -4.85
C TYR A 251 -5.97 -8.70 -5.42
N ALA A 252 -5.59 -9.82 -4.79
CA ALA A 252 -6.03 -11.14 -5.19
C ALA A 252 -7.56 -11.31 -5.01
N LEU A 253 -8.11 -10.86 -3.89
CA LEU A 253 -9.55 -10.90 -3.62
C LEU A 253 -10.36 -9.99 -4.56
N LEU A 254 -9.85 -8.80 -4.87
CA LEU A 254 -10.48 -7.90 -5.84
C LEU A 254 -10.48 -8.49 -7.26
N GLY A 255 -9.36 -9.08 -7.69
CA GLY A 255 -9.29 -9.78 -8.97
C GLY A 255 -10.24 -10.98 -9.05
N ALA A 256 -10.39 -11.74 -7.95
CA ALA A 256 -11.35 -12.84 -7.88
C ALA A 256 -12.81 -12.35 -7.93
N GLU A 257 -13.19 -11.32 -7.16
CA GLU A 257 -14.55 -10.76 -7.18
C GLU A 257 -14.92 -10.18 -8.55
N ALA A 258 -13.97 -9.50 -9.20
CA ALA A 258 -14.08 -8.99 -10.56
C ALA A 258 -14.43 -10.10 -11.57
N SER A 259 -13.92 -11.32 -11.37
CA SER A 259 -14.17 -12.46 -12.26
C SER A 259 -15.56 -13.10 -12.09
N VAL A 260 -16.13 -13.03 -10.87
CA VAL A 260 -17.36 -13.75 -10.50
C VAL A 260 -18.60 -12.87 -10.59
N SER A 261 -18.50 -11.57 -10.29
CA SER A 261 -19.69 -10.76 -10.05
C SER A 261 -20.45 -10.43 -11.35
N PRO A 262 -21.76 -10.77 -11.42
CA PRO A 262 -22.62 -10.44 -12.56
C PRO A 262 -22.76 -8.94 -12.80
N HIS A 263 -22.36 -8.08 -11.86
CA HIS A 263 -22.34 -6.63 -12.08
C HIS A 263 -21.21 -6.24 -13.04
N PHE A 264 -20.04 -6.89 -12.93
CA PHE A 264 -18.92 -6.73 -13.86
C PHE A 264 -19.11 -7.52 -15.16
N GLN A 265 -19.91 -8.61 -15.14
CA GLN A 265 -20.28 -9.35 -16.36
C GLN A 265 -21.54 -8.76 -17.05
N GLY A 266 -22.43 -8.10 -16.32
CA GLY A 266 -23.81 -7.76 -16.72
C GLY A 266 -24.00 -6.36 -17.29
N TYR A 267 -23.04 -5.45 -17.16
CA TYR A 267 -22.98 -4.24 -17.99
C TYR A 267 -22.67 -4.54 -19.47
N GLY A 268 -22.45 -5.81 -19.82
CA GLY A 268 -22.49 -6.34 -21.19
C GLY A 268 -23.86 -6.87 -21.64
N LEU A 269 -24.86 -6.97 -20.75
CA LEU A 269 -26.17 -7.57 -21.05
C LEU A 269 -27.37 -6.62 -20.85
N THR A 270 -27.24 -5.55 -20.07
CA THR A 270 -28.32 -4.58 -19.84
C THR A 270 -28.41 -3.45 -20.87
N GLY A 271 -27.78 -3.62 -22.05
CA GLY A 271 -28.00 -2.77 -23.22
C GLY A 271 -29.13 -3.28 -24.14
N PHE A 272 -29.78 -4.39 -23.81
CA PHE A 272 -30.71 -5.10 -24.70
C PHE A 272 -32.11 -5.29 -24.10
N GLU A 273 -32.71 -4.24 -23.56
CA GLU A 273 -34.18 -4.17 -23.44
C GLU A 273 -34.66 -2.79 -23.90
N GLY A 274 -34.89 -2.66 -25.20
CA GLY A 274 -35.38 -1.41 -25.77
C GLY A 274 -35.32 -1.36 -27.29
N LEU A 275 -36.24 -2.09 -27.92
CA LEU A 275 -36.74 -1.93 -29.30
C LEU A 275 -35.78 -2.25 -30.47
N ASP A 276 -36.33 -3.05 -31.38
CA ASP A 276 -35.94 -3.25 -32.79
C ASP A 276 -34.78 -4.20 -33.09
N ALA A 277 -34.96 -5.45 -32.68
CA ALA A 277 -34.36 -6.61 -33.33
C ALA A 277 -35.03 -6.84 -34.70
N GLU A 278 -34.45 -6.32 -35.79
CA GLU A 278 -34.51 -7.01 -37.11
C GLU A 278 -33.63 -6.43 -38.24
N GLU A 279 -32.99 -5.27 -38.12
CA GLU A 279 -32.44 -4.60 -39.34
C GLU A 279 -30.91 -4.50 -39.49
N LYS A 280 -30.08 -5.20 -38.70
CA LYS A 280 -28.60 -5.13 -38.86
C LYS A 280 -27.91 -6.48 -38.97
N LEU A 281 -28.38 -7.31 -39.89
CA LEU A 281 -27.85 -8.66 -40.15
C LEU A 281 -26.91 -8.75 -41.37
N GLN A 282 -26.37 -7.66 -41.89
CA GLN A 282 -25.43 -7.73 -43.02
C GLN A 282 -24.19 -6.86 -42.78
N ASP A 283 -23.02 -7.52 -42.77
CA ASP A 283 -21.66 -6.97 -42.88
C ASP A 283 -20.86 -6.55 -41.64
N GLN A 284 -21.00 -7.25 -40.50
CA GLN A 284 -19.90 -7.26 -39.54
C GLN A 284 -19.78 -8.60 -38.81
N GLU A 285 -18.69 -9.32 -39.06
CA GLU A 285 -18.21 -10.38 -38.17
C GLU A 285 -17.92 -9.77 -36.79
N LEU A 286 -18.96 -9.73 -35.95
CA LEU A 286 -18.88 -9.28 -34.58
C LEU A 286 -18.17 -10.36 -33.76
N ARG A 287 -16.87 -10.17 -33.49
CA ARG A 287 -16.19 -10.98 -32.47
C ARG A 287 -16.69 -10.56 -31.09
N PRO A 288 -17.05 -11.52 -30.21
CA PRO A 288 -17.49 -11.21 -28.85
C PRO A 288 -16.28 -10.81 -27.99
N GLY A 289 -16.31 -9.67 -27.30
CA GLY A 289 -15.37 -9.44 -26.18
C GLY A 289 -15.01 -8.01 -25.76
N ASP A 290 -14.82 -7.05 -26.66
CA ASP A 290 -13.84 -5.96 -26.36
C ASP A 290 -14.41 -4.60 -25.88
N GLY A 291 -15.50 -4.60 -25.09
CA GLY A 291 -16.23 -3.34 -24.80
C GLY A 291 -16.00 -2.65 -23.46
N ASN A 292 -16.36 -3.31 -22.35
CA ASN A 292 -16.67 -2.61 -21.09
C ASN A 292 -15.88 -3.10 -19.87
N LEU A 293 -15.22 -4.26 -19.96
CA LEU A 293 -14.55 -4.88 -18.80
C LEU A 293 -13.37 -4.03 -18.29
N ALA A 294 -12.60 -3.40 -19.19
CA ALA A 294 -11.45 -2.57 -18.84
C ALA A 294 -11.84 -1.29 -18.10
N ASN A 295 -12.95 -0.64 -18.48
CA ASN A 295 -13.46 0.55 -17.80
C ASN A 295 -13.93 0.22 -16.37
N ASP A 296 -14.54 -0.94 -16.18
CA ASP A 296 -15.02 -1.41 -14.87
C ASP A 296 -13.87 -1.87 -13.95
N MET A 297 -12.80 -2.44 -14.51
CA MET A 297 -11.59 -2.79 -13.74
C MET A 297 -10.78 -1.56 -13.34
N GLY A 298 -10.57 -0.61 -14.26
CA GLY A 298 -9.94 0.66 -13.93
C GLY A 298 -10.70 1.41 -12.83
N LEU A 299 -12.04 1.40 -12.88
CA LEU A 299 -12.89 1.96 -11.84
C LEU A 299 -12.73 1.22 -10.50
N LEU A 300 -12.71 -0.12 -10.52
CA LEU A 300 -12.50 -0.95 -9.33
C LEU A 300 -11.18 -0.63 -8.61
N TYR A 301 -10.06 -0.59 -9.33
CA TYR A 301 -8.77 -0.25 -8.75
C TYR A 301 -8.67 1.22 -8.35
N GLY A 302 -9.34 2.12 -9.08
CA GLY A 302 -9.46 3.53 -8.70
C GLY A 302 -10.14 3.71 -7.35
N ILE A 303 -11.24 2.99 -7.11
CA ILE A 303 -11.99 3.05 -5.84
C ILE A 303 -11.22 2.39 -4.71
N HIS A 304 -10.59 1.24 -4.97
CA HIS A 304 -9.69 0.62 -4.01
C HIS A 304 -8.55 1.56 -3.61
N ASN A 305 -7.92 2.23 -4.58
CA ASN A 305 -6.87 3.20 -4.30
C ASN A 305 -7.38 4.42 -3.53
N LEU A 306 -8.59 4.90 -3.81
CA LEU A 306 -9.23 5.95 -3.01
C LEU A 306 -9.38 5.53 -1.54
N ALA A 307 -9.77 4.26 -1.30
CA ALA A 307 -9.87 3.71 0.05
C ALA A 307 -8.53 3.66 0.79
N ILE A 308 -7.40 3.55 0.06
CA ILE A 308 -6.04 3.65 0.62
C ILE A 308 -5.65 5.11 0.84
N CYS A 309 -5.87 5.95 -0.17
CA CYS A 309 -5.38 7.33 -0.21
C CYS A 309 -6.09 8.26 0.76
N LEU A 310 -7.40 8.12 0.96
CA LEU A 310 -8.17 9.01 1.84
C LEU A 310 -7.68 8.94 3.31
N PRO A 311 -7.56 7.75 3.93
CA PRO A 311 -6.88 7.59 5.21
C PRO A 311 -5.50 8.24 5.27
N GLN A 312 -4.70 8.02 4.22
CA GLN A 312 -3.34 8.51 4.17
C GLN A 312 -3.28 10.04 4.12
N ILE A 313 -4.12 10.68 3.31
CA ILE A 313 -4.23 12.15 3.22
C ILE A 313 -4.63 12.71 4.58
N PHE A 314 -5.69 12.13 5.19
CA PHE A 314 -6.17 12.56 6.50
C PHE A 314 -5.07 12.47 7.56
N LEU A 315 -4.38 11.32 7.66
CA LEU A 315 -3.30 11.15 8.64
C LEU A 315 -2.09 12.04 8.34
N SER A 316 -1.74 12.24 7.07
CA SER A 316 -0.66 13.15 6.69
C SER A 316 -0.93 14.58 7.14
N LEU A 317 -2.17 15.05 6.96
CA LEU A 317 -2.59 16.37 7.40
C LEU A 317 -2.64 16.46 8.93
N ALA A 318 -3.17 15.44 9.61
CA ALA A 318 -3.23 15.39 11.06
C ALA A 318 -1.83 15.41 11.71
N MET A 319 -0.89 14.61 11.19
CA MET A 319 0.50 14.58 11.65
C MET A 319 1.24 15.88 11.32
N GLY A 320 0.96 16.49 10.16
CA GLY A 320 1.49 17.80 9.81
C GLY A 320 1.01 18.90 10.76
N LEU A 321 -0.28 18.89 11.10
CA LEU A 321 -0.88 19.82 12.05
C LEU A 321 -0.34 19.63 13.46
N GLU A 322 -0.24 18.38 13.95
CA GLU A 322 0.38 18.08 15.26
C GLU A 322 1.79 18.64 15.33
N ARG A 323 2.61 18.38 14.31
CA ARG A 323 3.98 18.88 14.26
C ARG A 323 4.07 20.41 14.26
N MET A 324 3.14 21.10 13.59
CA MET A 324 3.08 22.57 13.60
C MET A 324 2.73 23.10 15.00
N LEU A 325 1.73 22.51 15.65
CA LEU A 325 1.30 22.89 16.99
C LEU A 325 2.40 22.61 18.02
N SER A 326 3.04 21.43 17.97
CA SER A 326 4.14 21.08 18.86
C SER A 326 5.36 21.98 18.67
N HIS A 327 5.64 22.43 17.44
CA HIS A 327 6.73 23.38 17.19
C HIS A 327 6.46 24.74 17.87
N GLU A 328 5.20 25.17 17.88
CA GLU A 328 4.77 26.40 18.56
C GLU A 328 4.89 26.30 20.08
N ASP A 329 4.53 25.16 20.68
CA ASP A 329 4.69 24.91 22.11
C ASP A 329 6.16 24.91 22.56
N HIS A 330 7.07 24.38 21.73
CA HIS A 330 8.52 24.44 21.99
C HIS A 330 9.07 25.87 21.98
N ILE A 331 8.56 26.74 21.10
CA ILE A 331 8.93 28.17 21.07
C ILE A 331 8.40 28.89 22.31
N GLN A 332 7.23 28.50 22.82
CA GLN A 332 6.59 29.11 23.99
C GLN A 332 7.09 28.57 25.35
N GLY A 333 8.08 27.65 25.36
CA GLY A 333 8.67 27.11 26.59
C GLY A 333 7.71 26.28 27.44
N ARG A 334 6.59 25.82 26.88
CA ARG A 334 5.69 24.87 27.55
C ARG A 334 6.40 23.51 27.59
N PRO A 335 6.25 22.73 28.69
CA PRO A 335 6.68 21.34 28.68
C PRO A 335 5.76 20.57 27.73
N GLY A 336 6.07 20.62 26.43
CA GLY A 336 5.43 19.77 25.44
C GLY A 336 5.67 18.33 25.87
N GLY A 337 4.60 17.53 25.92
CA GLY A 337 4.72 16.08 26.09
C GLY A 337 5.75 15.59 25.10
N GLY A 338 6.80 14.92 25.59
CA GLY A 338 7.93 14.55 24.75
C GLY A 338 7.43 13.76 23.52
N PRO A 339 8.14 13.80 22.39
CA PRO A 339 7.73 13.13 21.15
C PRO A 339 7.38 11.64 21.34
N GLY A 340 7.86 10.98 22.41
CA GLY A 340 7.46 9.62 22.76
C GLY A 340 5.98 9.44 23.15
N GLU A 341 5.37 10.39 23.88
CA GLU A 341 3.99 10.21 24.37
C GLU A 341 2.94 10.36 23.26
N SER A 342 3.12 11.33 22.35
CA SER A 342 2.23 11.49 21.20
C SER A 342 2.34 10.31 20.24
N LEU A 343 3.56 9.82 19.98
CA LEU A 343 3.81 8.63 19.17
C LEU A 343 3.14 7.36 19.72
N ILE A 344 3.16 7.17 21.04
CA ILE A 344 2.49 6.02 21.67
C ILE A 344 0.97 6.04 21.41
N TRP A 345 0.32 7.20 21.53
CA TRP A 345 -1.11 7.31 21.22
C TRP A 345 -1.41 7.06 19.75
N ILE A 346 -0.57 7.58 18.86
CA ILE A 346 -0.67 7.33 17.42
C ILE A 346 -0.60 5.81 17.14
N PHE A 347 0.35 5.09 17.76
CA PHE A 347 0.45 3.63 17.59
C PHE A 347 -0.74 2.86 18.18
N ARG A 348 -1.31 3.33 19.30
CA ARG A 348 -2.52 2.72 19.87
C ARG A 348 -3.73 2.86 18.94
N ILE A 349 -3.93 4.06 18.38
CA ILE A 349 -4.99 4.31 17.40
C ILE A 349 -4.79 3.44 16.15
N ALA A 350 -3.55 3.33 15.68
CA ALA A 350 -3.20 2.46 14.56
C ALA A 350 -3.50 0.98 14.84
N GLY A 351 -3.18 0.48 16.03
CA GLY A 351 -3.51 -0.88 16.47
C GLY A 351 -5.02 -1.11 16.56
N ALA A 352 -5.77 -0.14 17.09
CA ALA A 352 -7.23 -0.21 17.12
C ALA A 352 -7.84 -0.23 15.70
N ALA A 353 -7.33 0.59 14.78
CA ALA A 353 -7.76 0.58 13.38
C ALA A 353 -7.49 -0.79 12.71
N ALA A 354 -6.36 -1.42 13.01
CA ALA A 354 -6.07 -2.78 12.53
C ALA A 354 -7.04 -3.84 13.07
N LEU A 355 -7.53 -3.70 14.31
CA LEU A 355 -8.58 -4.57 14.85
C LEU A 355 -9.95 -4.33 14.18
N VAL A 356 -10.28 -3.08 13.89
CA VAL A 356 -11.49 -2.74 13.11
C VAL A 356 -11.41 -3.35 11.70
N SER A 357 -10.25 -3.23 11.05
CA SER A 357 -9.95 -3.90 9.78
C SER A 357 -10.20 -5.41 9.90
N MET A 358 -9.65 -6.07 10.92
CA MET A 358 -9.86 -7.50 11.17
C MET A 358 -11.34 -7.86 11.32
N TYR A 359 -12.12 -7.06 12.06
CA TYR A 359 -13.57 -7.29 12.23
C TYR A 359 -14.31 -7.27 10.88
N PHE A 360 -13.99 -6.32 10.00
CA PHE A 360 -14.64 -6.26 8.69
C PHE A 360 -14.21 -7.40 7.74
N ILE A 361 -13.02 -7.98 7.91
CA ILE A 361 -12.57 -9.13 7.11
C ILE A 361 -13.48 -10.35 7.31
N ASP A 362 -14.07 -10.52 8.49
CA ASP A 362 -15.01 -11.63 8.77
C ASP A 362 -16.24 -11.58 7.83
N GLY A 363 -16.64 -10.38 7.41
CA GLY A 363 -17.73 -10.17 6.45
C GLY A 363 -17.40 -10.48 4.99
N ILE A 364 -16.15 -10.84 4.67
CA ILE A 364 -15.76 -11.24 3.30
C ILE A 364 -16.19 -12.70 3.06
N ARG A 365 -16.78 -13.01 1.91
CA ARG A 365 -17.16 -14.39 1.56
C ARG A 365 -15.92 -15.27 1.50
N GLY A 366 -16.07 -16.53 1.90
CA GLY A 366 -14.95 -17.46 1.93
C GLY A 366 -14.77 -18.09 0.56
N ASP A 367 -13.55 -18.52 0.25
CA ASP A 367 -13.19 -19.26 -0.97
C ASP A 367 -13.75 -20.71 -0.98
N SER A 368 -14.90 -20.96 -0.33
CA SER A 368 -15.47 -22.30 -0.13
C SER A 368 -16.34 -22.77 -1.29
#